data_AF-A0A7Y8X4S6-F1
#
_entry.id   AF-A0A7Y8X4S6-F1
#
_cell.length_a   1.000
_cell.length_b   1.000
_cell.length_c   1.000
_cell.angle_alpha   90.00
_cell.angle_beta   90.00
_cell.angle_gamma   90.00
#
_symmetry.space_group_name_H-M   'P 1'
#
loop_
_entity.id
_entity.type
_entity.pdbx_description
1 polymer ?
#
loop_
_entity_poly.entity_id
_entity_poly.type
_entity_poly.pdbx_seq_one_letter_code
_entity_poly.pdbx_strand_id
1 'polypeptide(L)' 'PLTSRGDGSRAATVVLPAHSRHSFRYLAAGGYWFDDDQADGHDGANSRVHT' A
#
# COMPACT_ATOMS: atom_id res chain seq x y z
N PRO A 1 -8.90 -5.31 -4.22
CA PRO A 1 -9.61 -4.17 -3.57
C PRO A 1 -9.32 -4.20 -2.06
N LEU A 2 -9.46 -3.07 -1.35
CA LEU A 2 -9.26 -2.99 0.10
C LEU A 2 -10.48 -3.56 0.85
N THR A 3 -10.27 -4.62 1.63
CA THR A 3 -11.28 -5.34 2.42
C THR A 3 -11.27 -4.87 3.87
N SER A 4 -12.46 -4.66 4.46
CA SER A 4 -12.61 -4.30 5.87
C SER A 4 -12.12 -5.41 6.80
N ARG A 5 -11.42 -5.05 7.87
CA ARG A 5 -10.95 -5.98 8.91
C ARG A 5 -11.81 -5.99 10.18
N GLY A 6 -12.78 -5.07 10.30
CA GLY A 6 -13.68 -4.97 11.46
C GLY A 6 -13.16 -4.11 12.62
N ASP A 7 -11.89 -3.72 12.59
CA ASP A 7 -11.23 -2.81 13.55
C ASP A 7 -11.16 -1.36 13.03
N GLY A 8 -11.93 -1.04 11.99
CA GLY A 8 -11.90 0.24 11.30
C GLY A 8 -10.83 0.34 10.20
N SER A 9 -9.88 -0.60 10.14
CA SER A 9 -8.88 -0.66 9.07
C SER A 9 -9.39 -1.45 7.85
N ARG A 10 -8.71 -1.23 6.73
CA ARG A 10 -8.92 -2.00 5.49
C ARG A 10 -7.58 -2.46 4.95
N ALA A 11 -7.56 -3.60 4.26
CA ALA A 11 -6.34 -4.14 3.68
C ALA A 11 -6.56 -4.90 2.37
N ALA A 12 -5.50 -5.02 1.58
CA ALA A 12 -5.44 -5.87 0.41
C ALA A 12 -4.22 -6.79 0.52
N THR A 13 -4.33 -7.98 -0.05
CA THR A 13 -3.21 -8.90 -0.24
C THR A 13 -2.97 -9.04 -1.73
N VAL A 14 -1.70 -8.93 -2.11
CA VAL A 14 -1.23 -9.09 -3.49
C VAL A 14 -0.04 -10.04 -3.51
N VAL A 15 0.12 -10.77 -4.59
CA VAL A 15 1.31 -11.60 -4.83
C VAL A 15 2.26 -10.80 -5.72
N LEU A 16 3.50 -10.65 -5.27
CA LEU A 16 4.54 -9.90 -5.97
C LEU A 16 5.73 -10.82 -6.28
N PRO A 17 6.47 -10.59 -7.37
CA PRO A 17 7.74 -11.27 -7.60
C PRO A 17 8.71 -11.01 -6.44
N ALA A 18 9.38 -12.07 -5.98
CA ALA A 18 10.41 -11.97 -4.95
C ALA A 18 11.66 -11.19 -5.43
N HIS A 19 12.48 -10.77 -4.49
CA HIS A 19 13.74 -10.04 -4.68
C HIS A 19 13.61 -8.79 -5.55
N SER A 20 12.51 -8.07 -5.38
CA SER A 20 12.09 -6.96 -6.24
C SER A 20 11.62 -5.77 -5.41
N ARG A 21 11.68 -4.59 -6.00
CA ARG A 21 11.21 -3.35 -5.37
C ARG A 21 9.93 -2.90 -6.05
N HIS A 22 8.88 -2.71 -5.27
CA HIS A 22 7.56 -2.33 -5.79
C HIS A 22 7.11 -1.02 -5.15
N SER A 23 6.49 -0.17 -5.96
CA SER A 23 5.84 1.05 -5.50
C SER A 23 4.35 0.82 -5.37
N PHE A 24 3.74 1.33 -4.29
CA PHE A 24 2.32 1.19 -4.04
C PHE A 24 1.72 2.43 -3.37
N ARG A 25 0.40 2.58 -3.47
CA ARG A 25 -0.42 3.61 -2.82
C ARG A 25 -1.84 3.08 -2.57
N TYR A 26 -2.54 3.65 -1.59
CA TYR A 26 -3.93 3.33 -1.29
C TYR A 26 -4.88 4.36 -1.90
N LEU A 27 -5.83 3.92 -2.71
CA LEU A 27 -6.92 4.76 -3.19
C LEU A 27 -8.10 4.68 -2.23
N ALA A 28 -8.42 5.81 -1.61
CA ALA A 28 -9.57 5.93 -0.72
C ALA A 28 -10.80 6.50 -1.43
N ALA A 29 -11.90 6.57 -0.68
CA ALA A 29 -13.08 7.30 -1.10
C ALA A 29 -12.74 8.78 -1.37
N GLY A 30 -13.41 9.39 -2.35
CA GLY A 30 -13.12 10.76 -2.78
C GLY A 30 -11.91 10.89 -3.72
N GLY A 31 -11.31 9.77 -4.16
CA GLY A 31 -10.21 9.80 -5.13
C GLY A 31 -8.87 10.22 -4.55
N TYR A 32 -8.77 10.31 -3.23
CA TYR A 32 -7.53 10.67 -2.54
C TYR A 32 -6.60 9.45 -2.43
N TRP A 33 -5.32 9.69 -2.68
CA TRP A 33 -4.28 8.68 -2.60
C TRP A 33 -3.45 8.86 -1.34
N PHE A 34 -3.38 7.80 -0.52
CA PHE A 34 -2.54 7.73 0.67
C PHE A 34 -1.27 6.91 0.41
N ASP A 35 -0.18 7.32 1.05
CA ASP A 35 1.02 6.54 1.30
C ASP A 35 0.89 5.75 2.62
N ASP A 36 1.91 4.95 2.93
CA ASP A 36 2.00 4.06 4.09
C ASP A 36 3.27 4.39 4.88
N ASP A 37 3.09 4.88 6.11
CA ASP A 37 4.19 5.27 7.00
C ASP A 37 5.07 4.09 7.43
N GLN A 38 4.55 2.87 7.35
CA GLN A 38 5.26 1.63 7.68
C GLN A 38 5.93 0.98 6.45
N ALA A 39 5.89 1.64 5.28
CA ALA A 39 6.61 1.16 4.09
C ALA A 39 8.14 1.13 4.31
N ASP A 40 8.82 0.26 3.57
CA ASP A 40 10.29 0.14 3.62
C ASP A 40 11.00 1.43 3.16
N GLY A 41 10.28 2.31 2.47
CA GLY A 41 10.72 3.66 2.14
C GLY A 41 9.71 4.40 1.28
N HIS A 42 10.05 5.65 0.94
CA HIS A 42 9.23 6.50 0.10
C HIS A 42 10.03 7.06 -1.07
N ASP A 43 9.40 7.12 -2.25
CA ASP A 43 9.93 7.74 -3.46
C ASP A 43 8.91 8.77 -3.97
N GLY A 44 9.11 10.02 -3.56
CA GLY A 44 8.08 11.05 -3.65
C GLY A 44 6.83 10.64 -2.88
N ALA A 45 5.68 10.63 -3.54
CA ALA A 45 4.40 10.25 -2.96
C ALA A 45 4.12 8.73 -3.01
N ASN A 46 5.09 7.92 -3.41
CA ASN A 46 4.94 6.47 -3.50
C ASN A 46 5.61 5.78 -2.32
N SER A 47 4.89 4.86 -1.69
CA SER A 47 5.46 3.93 -0.72
C SER A 47 6.17 2.78 -1.44
N ARG A 48 7.24 2.26 -0.83
CA ARG A 48 8.06 1.17 -1.38
C ARG A 48 7.99 -0.06 -0.49
N VAL A 49 7.94 -1.23 -1.12
CA VAL A 49 8.15 -2.52 -0.45
C VAL A 49 9.21 -3.32 -1.20
N HIS A 50 10.08 -3.99 -0.45
CA HIS A 50 11.08 -4.92 -0.94
C HIS A 50 10.65 -6.34 -0.56
N THR A 51 10.35 -7.13 -1.57
CA THR A 51 9.96 -8.56 -1.45
C THR A 51 11.11 -9.47 -1.79
#